data_AF-A0A959R2A7-F1
#
_entry.id   AF-A0A959R2A7-F1
#
_cell.length_a   1.000
_cell.length_b   1.000
_cell.length_c   1.000
_cell.angle_alpha   90.00
_cell.angle_beta   90.00
_cell.angle_gamma   90.00
#
_symmetry.space_group_name_H-M   'P 1'
#
loop_
_entity.id
_entity.type
_entity.pdbx_description
1 polymer ?
#
loop_
_entity_poly.entity_id
_entity_poly.type
_entity_poly.pdbx_seq_one_letter_code
_entity_poly.pdbx_strand_id
1 'polypeptide(L)'
;MRAWRTLLLFIFAITLAGCARECEGCRRSVQTGERNYIVTQYSGGVVVNQYRFKGIVNDAEDSDGYYWSIGDTLYEVSGDVLIQSWSR
;
A
#
# COMPACT_ATOMS: atom_id res chain seq x y z
N MET A 1 -10.01 20.00 -45.94
CA MET A 1 -10.81 19.25 -44.94
C MET A 1 -10.26 17.86 -44.57
N ARG A 2 -9.49 17.16 -45.42
CA ARG A 2 -8.95 15.82 -45.10
C ARG A 2 -7.77 15.82 -44.10
N ALA A 3 -6.89 16.82 -44.16
CA ALA A 3 -5.71 16.92 -43.29
C ALA A 3 -6.03 17.19 -41.80
N TRP A 4 -7.17 17.83 -41.52
CA TRP A 4 -7.63 18.10 -40.14
C TRP A 4 -8.06 16.81 -39.42
N ARG A 5 -8.70 15.89 -40.15
CA ARG A 5 -9.14 14.59 -39.60
C ARG A 5 -7.94 13.72 -39.20
N THR A 6 -6.88 13.74 -40.00
CA THR A 6 -5.63 13.01 -39.69
C THR A 6 -4.88 13.62 -38.51
N LEU A 7 -4.91 14.94 -38.34
CA LEU A 7 -4.30 15.63 -37.20
C LEU A 7 -4.99 15.25 -35.88
N LEU A 8 -6.33 15.22 -35.87
CA LEU A 8 -7.11 14.86 -34.69
C LEU A 8 -6.87 13.40 -34.26
N LEU A 9 -6.74 12.48 -35.21
CA LEU A 9 -6.42 11.08 -34.92
C LEU A 9 -5.02 10.93 -34.31
N PHE A 10 -4.06 11.73 -34.76
CA PHE A 10 -2.71 11.73 -34.21
C PHE A 10 -2.66 12.27 -32.77
N ILE A 11 -3.39 13.35 -32.48
CA ILE A 11 -3.48 13.91 -31.12
C ILE A 11 -4.13 12.91 -30.16
N PHE A 12 -5.19 12.22 -30.59
CA PHE A 12 -5.86 11.21 -29.76
C PHE A 12 -4.97 9.99 -29.46
N ALA A 13 -4.14 9.56 -30.43
CA ALA A 13 -3.18 8.48 -30.23
C ALA A 13 -2.07 8.86 -29.22
N ILE A 14 -1.62 10.12 -29.21
CA ILE A 14 -0.59 10.60 -28.28
C ILE A 14 -1.15 10.69 -26.85
N THR A 15 -2.41 11.08 -26.67
CA THR A 15 -3.03 11.12 -25.33
C THR A 15 -3.22 9.73 -24.72
N LEU A 16 -3.45 8.69 -25.53
CA LEU A 16 -3.55 7.31 -25.05
C LEU A 16 -2.19 6.72 -24.64
N ALA A 17 -1.11 7.12 -25.30
CA ALA A 17 0.25 6.67 -24.96
C ALA A 17 0.80 7.33 -23.68
N GLY A 18 0.29 8.51 -23.30
CA GLY A 18 0.68 9.23 -22.08
C GLY A 18 0.24 8.55 -20.78
N CYS A 19 -0.91 7.86 -20.78
CA CYS A 19 -1.41 7.12 -19.61
C CYS A 19 -0.70 5.77 -19.36
N ALA A 20 0.21 5.34 -20.24
CA ALA A 20 0.91 4.06 -20.08
C ALA A 20 2.21 4.16 -19.26
N ARG A 21 2.70 5.37 -18.95
CA ARG A 21 4.04 5.58 -18.35
C ARG A 21 4.06 6.08 -16.90
N GLU A 22 2.91 6.28 -16.26
CA GLU A 22 2.86 6.66 -14.83
C GLU A 22 2.29 5.56 -13.91
N CYS A 23 1.92 4.39 -14.46
CA CYS A 23 1.61 3.21 -13.63
C CYS A 23 2.86 2.41 -13.20
N GLU A 24 4.05 3.02 -13.24
CA GLU A 24 5.25 2.49 -12.56
C GLU A 24 5.24 2.79 -11.04
N GLY A 25 4.15 3.35 -10.52
CA GLY A 25 3.84 3.45 -9.09
C GLY A 25 3.12 2.24 -8.53
N CYS A 26 3.38 1.01 -9.02
CA CYS A 26 3.03 -0.20 -8.25
C CYS A 26 3.93 -0.25 -7.01
N ARG A 27 3.55 0.57 -6.02
CA ARG A 27 4.10 0.68 -4.68
C ARG A 27 4.40 -0.71 -4.15
N ARG A 28 5.66 -0.95 -3.78
CA ARG A 28 6.13 -2.19 -3.15
C ARG A 28 5.52 -2.46 -1.77
N SER A 29 4.67 -1.57 -1.26
CA SER A 29 4.08 -1.66 0.08
C SER A 29 2.82 -2.53 0.18
N VAL A 30 2.20 -2.91 -0.94
CA VAL A 30 0.96 -3.70 -0.89
C VAL A 30 1.31 -5.18 -0.86
N GLN A 31 1.29 -5.77 0.34
CA GLN A 31 1.30 -7.22 0.46
C GLN A 31 0.04 -7.79 -0.19
N THR A 32 0.23 -8.69 -1.16
CA THR A 32 -0.85 -9.24 -1.99
C THR A 32 -1.65 -10.36 -1.34
N GLY A 33 -1.32 -10.80 -0.12
CA GLY A 33 -2.01 -11.92 0.54
C GLY A 33 -2.05 -11.84 2.05
N GLU A 34 -3.18 -12.23 2.63
CA GLU A 34 -3.38 -12.29 4.07
C GLU A 34 -2.45 -13.29 4.74
N ARG A 35 -1.87 -12.91 5.88
CA ARG A 35 -1.11 -13.78 6.76
C ARG A 35 -1.54 -13.59 8.21
N ASN A 36 -1.15 -14.53 9.06
CA ASN A 36 -1.35 -14.36 10.50
C ASN A 36 -0.19 -13.52 11.07
N TYR A 37 -0.54 -12.43 11.73
CA TYR A 37 0.39 -11.41 12.24
C TYR A 37 0.27 -11.19 13.74
N ILE A 38 1.43 -11.14 14.40
CA ILE A 38 1.58 -10.58 15.74
C ILE A 38 2.31 -9.27 15.56
N VAL A 39 1.65 -8.17 15.90
CA VAL A 39 2.24 -6.83 15.91
C VAL A 39 2.44 -6.44 17.36
N THR A 40 3.70 -6.24 17.77
CA THR A 40 4.06 -5.84 19.13
C THR A 40 4.69 -4.46 19.09
N GLN A 41 4.09 -3.49 19.79
CA GLN A 41 4.61 -2.14 19.92
C GLN A 41 5.37 -2.01 21.24
N TYR A 42 6.51 -1.35 21.19
CA TYR A 42 7.37 -1.07 22.34
C TYR A 42 7.47 0.43 22.60
N SER A 43 7.71 0.78 23.86
CA SER A 43 8.13 2.11 24.29
C SER A 43 9.17 1.95 25.39
N GLY A 44 10.39 2.44 25.15
CA GLY A 44 11.49 2.29 26.11
C GLY A 44 11.85 0.82 26.42
N GLY A 45 11.66 -0.08 25.46
CA GLY A 45 11.92 -1.52 25.63
C GLY A 45 10.80 -2.32 26.31
N VAL A 46 9.71 -1.68 26.72
CA VAL A 46 8.53 -2.34 27.32
C VAL A 46 7.42 -2.47 26.28
N VAL A 47 6.74 -3.61 26.26
CA VAL A 47 5.58 -3.83 25.40
C VAL A 47 4.42 -2.96 25.87
N VAL A 48 3.92 -2.10 24.98
CA VAL A 48 2.76 -1.22 25.26
C VAL A 48 1.49 -1.70 24.59
N ASN A 49 1.59 -2.32 23.42
CA ASN A 49 0.45 -2.91 22.71
C ASN A 49 0.86 -4.21 22.02
N GLN A 50 -0.09 -5.13 21.90
CA GLN A 50 0.08 -6.34 21.11
C GLN A 50 -1.21 -6.72 20.38
N TYR A 51 -1.11 -6.93 19.08
CA TYR A 51 -2.23 -7.30 18.21
C TYR A 51 -1.96 -8.65 17.58
N ARG A 52 -2.99 -9.50 17.53
CA ARG A 52 -2.94 -10.81 16.88
C ARG A 52 -4.13 -10.95 15.93
N PHE A 53 -3.86 -11.01 14.63
CA PHE A 53 -4.92 -11.06 13.62
C PHE A 53 -4.46 -11.79 12.36
N LYS A 54 -5.42 -12.14 11.50
CA LYS A 54 -5.15 -12.56 10.13
C LYS A 54 -5.55 -11.41 9.20
N GLY A 55 -4.64 -10.96 8.36
CA GLY A 55 -4.90 -9.82 7.49
C GLY A 55 -3.65 -9.40 6.74
N ILE A 56 -3.65 -8.14 6.32
CA ILE A 56 -2.57 -7.50 5.58
C ILE A 56 -2.05 -6.36 6.44
N VAL A 57 -0.73 -6.31 6.65
CA VAL A 57 -0.06 -5.16 7.23
C VAL A 57 0.61 -4.41 6.10
N ASN A 58 0.33 -3.12 6.01
CA ASN A 58 0.91 -2.25 5.01
C ASN A 58 1.74 -1.16 5.69
N ASP A 59 2.72 -0.67 4.96
CA ASP A 59 3.46 0.55 5.22
C ASP A 59 3.15 1.60 4.13
N ALA A 60 3.35 2.87 4.42
CA ALA A 60 3.16 3.93 3.43
C ALA A 60 4.36 4.87 3.51
N GLU A 61 4.90 5.28 2.36
CA GLU A 61 6.07 6.17 2.33
C GLU A 61 5.82 7.54 2.99
N ASP A 62 4.56 7.94 3.12
CA ASP A 62 4.09 9.16 3.75
C ASP A 62 3.59 8.97 5.19
N SER A 63 3.68 7.76 5.76
CA SER A 63 3.35 7.48 7.15
C SER A 63 4.56 6.89 7.88
N ASP A 64 4.83 7.40 9.08
CA ASP A 64 5.84 6.84 10.00
C ASP A 64 5.34 5.56 10.71
N GLY A 65 4.21 4.99 10.27
CA GLY A 65 3.53 3.90 10.93
C GLY A 65 3.13 2.74 10.00
N TYR A 66 2.71 1.66 10.65
CA TYR A 66 2.13 0.48 10.02
C TYR A 66 0.63 0.48 10.22
N TYR A 67 -0.11 0.08 9.19
CA TYR A 67 -1.56 0.06 9.23
C TYR A 67 -2.14 -1.28 8.79
N TRP A 68 -3.25 -1.64 9.42
CA TRP A 68 -4.03 -2.82 9.12
C TRP A 68 -5.49 -2.63 9.56
N SER A 69 -6.39 -3.44 9.00
CA SER A 69 -7.79 -3.44 9.40
C SER A 69 -8.15 -4.75 10.09
N ILE A 70 -8.94 -4.66 11.16
CA ILE A 70 -9.59 -5.81 11.82
C ILE A 70 -11.09 -5.51 11.84
N GLY A 71 -11.86 -6.21 11.00
CA GLY A 71 -13.25 -5.85 10.73
C GLY A 71 -13.34 -4.47 10.09
N ASP A 72 -14.23 -3.62 10.60
CA ASP A 72 -14.42 -2.24 10.11
C ASP A 72 -13.51 -1.21 10.80
N THR A 73 -12.59 -1.65 11.66
CA THR A 73 -11.67 -0.76 12.39
C THR A 73 -10.29 -0.75 11.73
N LEU A 74 -9.83 0.44 11.36
CA LEU A 74 -8.46 0.70 10.91
C LEU A 74 -7.57 0.99 12.13
N TYR A 75 -6.44 0.29 12.20
CA TYR A 75 -5.40 0.50 13.20
C TYR A 75 -4.18 1.08 12.50
N GLU A 76 -3.61 2.12 13.10
CA GLU A 76 -2.33 2.69 12.71
C GLU A 76 -1.43 2.72 13.94
N VAL A 77 -0.23 2.17 13.81
CA VAL A 77 0.74 2.08 14.90
C VAL A 77 2.13 2.51 14.41
N SER A 78 2.69 3.51 15.06
CA SER A 78 4.01 4.06 14.80
C SER A 78 4.97 3.84 15.98
N GLY A 79 6.26 4.07 15.75
CA GLY A 79 7.34 3.89 16.73
C GLY A 79 8.03 2.53 16.64
N ASP A 80 8.52 2.03 17.78
CA ASP A 80 9.23 0.75 17.83
C ASP A 80 8.26 -0.42 17.71
N VAL A 81 8.16 -1.00 16.51
CA VAL A 81 7.20 -2.07 16.22
C VAL A 81 7.91 -3.32 15.72
N LEU A 82 7.57 -4.47 16.31
CA LEU A 82 7.95 -5.79 15.85
C LEU A 82 6.76 -6.47 15.19
N ILE A 83 6.86 -6.74 13.88
CA ILE A 83 5.83 -7.45 13.11
C ILE A 83 6.35 -8.85 12.81
N GLN A 84 5.65 -9.87 13.31
CA GLN A 84 5.99 -11.28 13.08
C GLN A 84 4.85 -11.99 12.38
N SER A 85 5.16 -12.65 11.27
CA SER A 85 4.24 -13.60 10.64
C SER A 85 4.47 -15.00 11.16
N TRP A 86 3.41 -15.78 11.39
CA TRP A 86 3.53 -17.22 11.63
C TRP A 86 2.71 -18.03 10.64
N SER A 87 3.25 -19.20 10.26
CA SER A 87 2.47 -20.25 9.62
C SER A 87 1.88 -21.14 10.70
N ARG A 88 0.64 -21.58 10.53
CA ARG A 88 0.18 -22.79 11.22
C ARG A 88 0.91 -24.01 10.68
#